data_AF-A0A0S9KEQ1-F1
#
_entry.id   AF-A0A0S9KEQ1-F1
#
_cell.length_a   1.000
_cell.length_b   1.000
_cell.length_c   1.000
_cell.angle_alpha   90.00
_cell.angle_beta   90.00
_cell.angle_gamma   90.00
#
_symmetry.space_group_name_H-M   'P 1'
#
loop_
_entity.id
_entity.type
_entity.pdbx_description
1 polymer ?
#
loop_
_entity_poly.entity_id
_entity_poly.type
_entity_poly.pdbx_seq_one_letter_code
_entity_poly.pdbx_strand_id
1 'polypeptide(L)'
;MADSTVSGPAATPEVAVTATKGRIGCFGVNVIMLGLAAMVGIGVFLVQSFDDPVISPSCDTSMADAADVAELNNDRELLRTATGCSTADEWVAALKAHPGAGALTTYTDEDAHGLLALLCVKASDTELCADASQRGLLDFELDDPRLEDL
;
A
#
# COMPACT_ATOMS: atom_id res chain seq x y z
N MET A 1 3.20 66.09 6.19
CA MET A 1 1.81 65.62 6.08
C MET A 1 1.88 64.17 5.64
N ALA A 2 1.38 63.25 6.49
CA ALA A 2 1.20 61.78 6.34
C ALA A 2 2.39 60.98 5.74
N ASP A 3 3.17 60.18 6.49
CA ASP A 3 2.82 59.01 7.32
C ASP A 3 2.27 57.82 6.52
N SER A 4 3.10 56.79 6.31
CA SER A 4 2.80 55.38 6.65
C SER A 4 3.88 54.45 6.10
N THR A 5 4.76 54.06 7.01
CA THR A 5 5.63 52.87 6.97
C THR A 5 4.80 51.59 6.92
N VAL A 6 5.16 50.63 6.07
CA VAL A 6 4.81 49.21 6.29
C VAL A 6 6.09 48.44 6.55
N SER A 7 6.24 48.10 7.83
CA SER A 7 7.16 47.13 8.41
C SER A 7 6.42 45.81 8.57
N GLY A 8 7.09 44.68 8.38
CA GLY A 8 6.56 43.35 8.68
C GLY A 8 7.64 42.28 8.63
N PRO A 9 8.10 41.76 9.79
CA PRO A 9 9.06 40.65 9.88
C PRO A 9 8.38 39.27 9.97
N ALA A 10 9.22 38.24 9.84
CA ALA A 10 8.94 36.82 9.86
C ALA A 10 8.00 36.32 10.98
N ALA A 11 7.16 35.33 10.65
CA ALA A 11 6.56 34.40 11.60
C ALA A 11 6.35 33.01 10.94
N THR A 12 6.66 32.00 11.74
CA THR A 12 6.60 30.53 11.64
C THR A 12 5.35 29.89 11.03
N PRO A 13 5.43 28.61 10.57
CA PRO A 13 4.26 27.82 10.20
C PRO A 13 3.43 27.44 11.44
N GLU A 14 2.17 27.85 11.44
CA GLU A 14 1.16 27.49 12.43
C GLU A 14 0.69 26.05 12.16
N VAL A 15 1.03 25.15 13.08
CA VAL A 15 0.44 23.81 13.19
C VAL A 15 -1.02 23.99 13.62
N ALA A 16 -1.95 23.92 12.67
CA ALA A 16 -3.37 23.86 12.96
C ALA A 16 -3.82 22.40 13.08
N VAL A 17 -3.69 21.83 14.28
CA VAL A 17 -4.44 20.64 14.71
C VAL A 17 -5.92 21.04 14.76
N THR A 18 -6.70 20.63 13.76
CA THR A 18 -8.17 20.65 13.86
C THR A 18 -8.65 19.24 14.15
N ALA A 19 -8.81 18.98 15.45
CA ALA A 19 -9.51 17.82 15.98
C ALA A 19 -10.98 17.85 15.52
N THR A 20 -11.34 16.95 14.61
CA THR A 20 -12.75 16.77 14.23
C THR A 20 -13.39 15.74 15.16
N LYS A 21 -14.12 16.31 16.09
CA LYS A 21 -15.08 15.76 17.04
C LYS A 21 -16.17 14.90 16.37
N GLY A 22 -16.07 13.59 16.55
CA GLY A 22 -17.14 12.72 17.08
C GLY A 22 -18.35 12.34 16.20
N ARG A 23 -18.78 11.09 16.43
CA ARG A 23 -19.95 10.32 15.92
C ARG A 23 -19.62 9.56 14.63
N ILE A 24 -19.72 8.25 14.56
CA ILE A 24 -20.77 7.37 15.09
C ILE A 24 -20.12 6.09 15.62
N GLY A 25 -20.01 6.01 16.96
CA GLY A 25 -19.93 4.72 17.63
C GLY A 25 -21.33 4.11 17.62
N CYS A 26 -21.53 3.09 16.80
CA CYS A 26 -22.54 2.07 17.04
C CYS A 26 -21.89 0.91 17.82
N PHE A 27 -21.20 1.22 18.92
CA PHE A 27 -20.87 0.24 19.96
C PHE A 27 -22.11 0.03 20.82
N GLY A 28 -23.05 -0.72 20.25
CA GLY A 28 -24.26 -1.17 20.90
C GLY A 28 -24.29 -2.69 20.98
N VAL A 29 -23.31 -3.31 21.63
CA VAL A 29 -23.45 -4.66 22.18
C VAL A 29 -22.87 -4.69 23.58
N ASN A 30 -23.73 -4.32 24.52
CA ASN A 30 -23.68 -4.82 25.88
C ASN A 30 -23.72 -6.35 25.80
N VAL A 31 -22.76 -7.09 26.39
CA VAL A 31 -22.98 -8.40 27.04
C VAL A 31 -21.72 -8.91 27.77
N ILE A 32 -21.81 -8.84 29.10
CA ILE A 32 -21.58 -9.91 30.08
C ILE A 32 -20.15 -10.48 30.25
N MET A 33 -19.46 -9.93 31.27
CA MET A 33 -18.56 -10.71 32.13
C MET A 33 -19.39 -11.77 32.87
N LEU A 34 -19.25 -13.06 32.54
CA LEU A 34 -19.59 -14.15 33.48
C LEU A 34 -19.06 -15.50 33.00
N GLY A 35 -18.31 -16.14 33.89
CA GLY A 35 -18.51 -17.57 34.18
C GLY A 35 -17.86 -18.57 33.25
N LEU A 36 -16.76 -19.15 33.75
CA LEU A 36 -16.27 -20.47 33.36
C LEU A 36 -17.39 -21.52 33.50
N ALA A 37 -17.94 -22.06 32.41
CA ALA A 37 -18.67 -23.34 32.40
C ALA A 37 -18.93 -23.89 30.98
N ALA A 38 -18.25 -25.00 30.69
CA ALA A 38 -18.73 -26.20 30.01
C ALA A 38 -19.70 -26.11 28.80
N MET A 39 -19.23 -26.72 27.71
CA MET A 39 -19.94 -27.68 26.87
C MET A 39 -20.99 -27.21 25.83
N VAL A 40 -20.69 -27.62 24.59
CA VAL A 40 -21.58 -28.12 23.53
C VAL A 40 -22.15 -27.08 22.54
N GLY A 41 -21.53 -27.07 21.36
CA GLY A 41 -22.20 -26.87 20.06
C GLY A 41 -22.66 -25.46 19.73
N ILE A 42 -21.74 -24.52 19.51
CA ILE A 42 -22.07 -23.19 18.97
C ILE A 42 -21.03 -22.86 17.89
N GLY A 43 -21.51 -22.67 16.66
CA GLY A 43 -20.69 -22.27 15.52
C GLY A 43 -19.92 -21.01 15.85
N VAL A 44 -18.60 -21.15 15.93
CA VAL A 44 -17.66 -20.04 16.09
C VAL A 44 -17.73 -19.21 14.81
N PHE A 45 -18.58 -18.19 14.81
CA PHE A 45 -18.51 -17.12 13.83
C PHE A 45 -17.28 -16.28 14.19
N LEU A 46 -16.10 -16.73 13.74
CA LEU A 46 -14.90 -15.91 13.74
C LEU A 46 -15.22 -14.70 12.86
N VAL A 47 -15.42 -13.53 13.46
CA VAL A 47 -15.33 -12.26 12.74
C VAL A 47 -13.87 -12.15 12.28
N GLN A 48 -13.60 -12.59 11.06
CA GLN A 48 -12.34 -12.31 10.38
C GLN A 48 -12.38 -10.83 10.00
N SER A 49 -11.62 -10.00 10.72
CA SER A 49 -11.29 -8.67 10.23
C SER A 49 -10.46 -8.87 8.96
N PHE A 50 -11.03 -8.54 7.81
CA PHE A 50 -10.24 -8.32 6.60
C PHE A 50 -9.65 -6.92 6.76
N ASP A 51 -8.46 -6.84 7.36
CA ASP A 51 -7.70 -5.60 7.35
C ASP A 51 -7.27 -5.34 5.90
N ASP A 52 -7.77 -4.27 5.29
CA ASP A 52 -7.29 -3.81 4.00
C ASP A 52 -5.78 -3.52 4.12
N PRO A 53 -4.96 -3.91 3.12
CA PRO A 53 -3.54 -3.62 3.13
C PRO A 53 -3.29 -2.11 3.25
N VAL A 54 -2.49 -1.73 4.24
CA VAL A 54 -2.13 -0.33 4.48
C VAL A 54 -1.05 0.07 3.49
N ILE A 55 -1.34 1.05 2.63
CA ILE A 55 -0.36 1.62 1.69
C ILE A 55 0.46 2.69 2.43
N SER A 56 1.78 2.50 2.50
CA SER A 56 2.67 3.53 3.07
C SER A 56 2.77 4.75 2.14
N PRO A 57 3.09 5.94 2.69
CA PRO A 57 3.29 7.14 1.87
C PRO A 57 4.37 6.99 0.79
N SER A 58 5.43 6.20 1.04
CA SER A 58 6.49 5.96 0.06
C SER A 58 6.01 5.08 -1.09
N CYS A 59 5.22 4.06 -0.79
CA CYS A 59 4.67 3.17 -1.81
C CYS A 59 3.63 3.91 -2.65
N ASP A 60 2.73 4.66 -2.01
CA ASP A 60 1.73 5.49 -2.68
C ASP A 60 2.37 6.52 -3.63
N THR A 61 3.36 7.27 -3.13
CA THR A 61 4.07 8.27 -3.96
C THR A 61 4.79 7.63 -5.13
N SER A 62 5.49 6.51 -4.91
CA SER A 62 6.22 5.83 -5.98
C SER A 62 5.29 5.30 -7.06
N MET A 63 4.12 4.78 -6.66
CA MET A 63 3.13 4.26 -7.59
C MET A 63 2.42 5.39 -8.35
N ALA A 64 2.07 6.49 -7.68
CA ALA A 64 1.50 7.68 -8.31
C ALA A 64 2.48 8.31 -9.33
N ASP A 65 3.75 8.46 -8.95
CA ASP A 65 4.80 8.97 -9.85
C ASP A 65 4.94 8.09 -11.09
N ALA A 66 4.87 6.76 -10.94
CA ALA A 66 4.92 5.82 -12.06
C ALA A 66 3.66 5.90 -12.95
N ALA A 67 2.50 6.19 -12.37
CA ALA A 67 1.24 6.35 -13.10
C ALA A 67 1.15 7.68 -13.88
N ASP A 68 1.82 8.73 -13.40
CA ASP A 68 1.84 10.06 -14.02
C ASP A 68 2.69 10.13 -15.30
N VAL A 69 3.53 9.13 -15.55
CA VAL A 69 4.32 9.03 -16.78
C VAL A 69 3.43 8.57 -17.93
N ALA A 70 2.99 9.54 -18.76
CA ALA A 70 2.14 9.33 -19.93
C ALA A 70 2.89 8.69 -21.12
N GLU A 71 3.53 7.55 -20.91
CA GLU A 71 4.19 6.75 -21.95
C GLU A 71 3.50 5.39 -22.09
N LEU A 72 3.37 4.91 -23.33
CA LEU A 72 2.78 3.59 -23.64
C LEU A 72 3.60 2.42 -23.09
N ASN A 73 4.84 2.68 -22.67
CA ASN A 73 5.72 1.70 -22.08
C ASN A 73 6.38 2.28 -20.83
N ASN A 74 5.83 1.95 -19.66
CA ASN A 74 6.26 2.52 -18.39
C ASN A 74 7.08 1.53 -17.52
N ASP A 75 7.60 0.45 -18.12
CA ASP A 75 8.36 -0.60 -17.43
C ASP A 75 9.46 -0.05 -16.51
N ARG A 76 10.17 1.00 -16.93
CA ARG A 76 11.22 1.64 -16.13
C ARG A 76 10.67 2.30 -14.86
N GLU A 77 9.51 2.92 -14.97
CA GLU A 77 8.89 3.64 -13.85
C GLU A 77 8.21 2.65 -12.91
N LEU A 78 7.57 1.62 -13.47
CA LEU A 78 7.11 0.47 -12.71
C LEU A 78 8.26 -0.18 -11.92
N LEU A 79 9.45 -0.35 -12.52
CA LEU A 79 10.63 -0.87 -11.82
C LEU A 79 11.05 -0.03 -10.60
N ARG A 80 10.86 1.29 -10.63
CA ARG A 80 11.19 2.16 -9.49
C ARG A 80 10.29 1.94 -8.29
N THR A 81 9.05 1.50 -8.52
CA THR A 81 8.08 1.22 -7.45
C THR A 81 8.57 0.13 -6.50
N ALA A 82 9.43 -0.79 -6.96
CA ALA A 82 9.99 -1.87 -6.15
C ALA A 82 10.81 -1.37 -4.95
N THR A 83 11.33 -0.15 -5.02
CA THR A 83 12.10 0.47 -3.92
C THR A 83 11.25 1.30 -2.97
N GLY A 84 10.01 1.64 -3.35
CA GLY A 84 9.10 2.47 -2.57
C GLY A 84 8.15 1.68 -1.66
N CYS A 85 7.93 0.40 -1.98
CA CYS A 85 7.04 -0.51 -1.26
C CYS A 85 7.85 -1.59 -0.54
N SER A 86 7.38 -2.04 0.63
CA SER A 86 8.09 -3.05 1.43
C SER A 86 7.46 -4.44 1.37
N THR A 87 6.17 -4.54 1.03
CA THR A 87 5.47 -5.85 0.98
C THR A 87 4.67 -6.02 -0.30
N ALA A 88 4.45 -7.29 -0.70
CA ALA A 88 3.69 -7.62 -1.89
C ALA A 88 2.22 -7.18 -1.79
N ASP A 89 1.58 -7.31 -0.62
CA ASP A 89 0.18 -6.89 -0.44
C ASP A 89 0.03 -5.38 -0.54
N GLU A 90 0.98 -4.63 0.03
CA GLU A 90 1.04 -3.18 -0.08
C GLU A 90 1.21 -2.74 -1.53
N TRP A 91 2.14 -3.36 -2.26
CA TRP A 91 2.40 -3.03 -3.66
C TRP A 91 1.19 -3.34 -4.55
N VAL A 92 0.55 -4.51 -4.37
CA VAL A 92 -0.67 -4.89 -5.10
C VAL A 92 -1.80 -3.91 -4.81
N ALA A 93 -1.98 -3.50 -3.56
CA ALA A 93 -2.98 -2.52 -3.18
C ALA A 93 -2.71 -1.15 -3.82
N ALA A 94 -1.46 -0.69 -3.79
CA ALA A 94 -1.04 0.56 -4.41
C ALA A 94 -1.23 0.53 -5.94
N LEU A 95 -0.90 -0.58 -6.60
CA LEU A 95 -1.08 -0.73 -8.05
C LEU A 95 -2.56 -0.66 -8.42
N LYS A 96 -3.44 -1.28 -7.63
CA LYS A 96 -4.89 -1.22 -7.86
C LYS A 96 -5.44 0.20 -7.62
N ALA A 97 -4.84 0.97 -6.72
CA ALA A 97 -5.18 2.37 -6.50
C ALA A 97 -4.67 3.30 -7.61
N HIS A 98 -3.51 2.98 -8.20
CA HIS A 98 -2.84 3.73 -9.26
C HIS A 98 -2.57 2.85 -10.49
N PRO A 99 -3.61 2.35 -11.18
CA PRO A 99 -3.44 1.33 -12.22
C PRO A 99 -2.64 1.81 -13.44
N GLY A 100 -2.56 3.14 -13.64
CA GLY A 100 -1.69 3.74 -14.65
C GLY A 100 -0.22 3.37 -14.49
N ALA A 101 0.21 3.02 -13.28
CA ALA A 101 1.58 2.57 -13.00
C ALA A 101 1.92 1.24 -13.68
N GLY A 102 0.94 0.44 -14.11
CA GLY A 102 1.16 -0.74 -14.95
C GLY A 102 0.60 -0.58 -16.36
N ALA A 103 0.40 0.65 -16.84
CA ALA A 103 -0.18 0.95 -18.15
C ALA A 103 -1.62 0.41 -18.40
N LEU A 104 -2.34 -0.01 -17.37
CA LEU A 104 -3.76 -0.39 -17.46
C LEU A 104 -4.66 0.60 -16.72
N THR A 105 -5.97 0.46 -16.89
CA THR A 105 -6.96 1.26 -16.17
C THR A 105 -7.46 0.59 -14.88
N THR A 106 -7.26 -0.73 -14.75
CA THR A 106 -7.68 -1.53 -13.60
C THR A 106 -6.84 -2.80 -13.53
N TYR A 107 -6.67 -3.35 -12.33
CA TYR A 107 -5.95 -4.60 -12.08
C TYR A 107 -6.81 -5.55 -11.24
N THR A 108 -6.81 -6.84 -11.59
CA THR A 108 -7.20 -7.90 -10.65
C THR A 108 -6.01 -8.27 -9.76
N ASP A 109 -6.25 -9.03 -8.69
CA ASP A 109 -5.16 -9.52 -7.84
C ASP A 109 -4.23 -10.47 -8.61
N GLU A 110 -4.79 -11.29 -9.52
CA GLU A 110 -4.02 -12.19 -10.37
C GLU A 110 -3.12 -11.40 -11.34
N ASP A 111 -3.66 -10.36 -11.99
CA ASP A 111 -2.87 -9.49 -12.87
C ASP A 111 -1.74 -8.79 -12.10
N ALA A 112 -2.06 -8.28 -10.90
CA ALA A 112 -1.09 -7.58 -10.06
C ALA A 112 0.01 -8.53 -9.56
N HIS A 113 -0.31 -9.75 -9.15
CA HIS A 113 0.69 -10.75 -8.78
C HIS A 113 1.56 -11.15 -9.98
N GLY A 114 0.98 -11.33 -11.17
CA GLY A 114 1.75 -11.60 -12.38
C GLY A 114 2.73 -10.47 -12.71
N LEU A 115 2.30 -9.22 -12.56
CA LEU A 115 3.15 -8.05 -12.78
C LEU A 115 4.23 -7.90 -11.70
N LEU A 116 3.91 -8.16 -10.43
CA LEU A 116 4.86 -8.22 -9.32
C LEU A 116 5.93 -9.28 -9.59
N ALA A 117 5.52 -10.42 -10.13
CA ALA A 117 6.44 -11.48 -10.50
C ALA A 117 7.43 -10.96 -11.57
N LEU A 118 6.93 -10.35 -12.65
CA LEU A 118 7.78 -9.78 -13.71
C LEU A 118 8.71 -8.66 -13.19
N LEU A 119 8.22 -7.82 -12.29
CA LEU A 119 9.00 -6.77 -11.61
C LEU A 119 10.19 -7.39 -10.88
N CYS A 120 9.94 -8.46 -10.11
CA CYS A 120 10.94 -9.11 -9.27
C CYS A 120 11.98 -9.93 -10.05
N VAL A 121 11.77 -10.19 -11.34
CA VAL A 121 12.81 -10.70 -12.23
C VAL A 121 13.95 -9.69 -12.41
N LYS A 122 13.64 -8.39 -12.45
CA LYS A 122 14.63 -7.33 -12.70
C LYS A 122 15.03 -6.55 -11.43
N ALA A 123 14.26 -6.64 -10.35
CA ALA A 123 14.48 -5.95 -9.07
C ALA A 123 14.55 -6.91 -7.87
N SER A 124 15.20 -8.06 -8.04
CA SER A 124 15.21 -9.18 -7.10
C SER A 124 15.81 -8.87 -5.72
N ASP A 125 16.60 -7.80 -5.60
CA ASP A 125 17.30 -7.38 -4.38
C ASP A 125 16.46 -6.46 -3.47
N THR A 126 15.24 -6.11 -3.88
CA THR A 126 14.36 -5.23 -3.12
C THR A 126 13.63 -5.94 -1.98
N GLU A 127 13.26 -5.20 -0.93
CA GLU A 127 12.50 -5.74 0.21
C GLU A 127 11.15 -6.32 -0.24
N LEU A 128 10.46 -5.62 -1.16
CA LEU A 128 9.26 -6.09 -1.83
C LEU A 128 9.42 -7.50 -2.42
N CYS A 129 10.48 -7.72 -3.19
CA CYS A 129 10.70 -9.00 -3.87
C CYS A 129 11.16 -10.09 -2.91
N ALA A 130 11.87 -9.74 -1.83
CA ALA A 130 12.17 -10.66 -0.75
C ALA A 130 10.89 -11.12 -0.01
N ASP A 131 9.93 -10.22 0.23
CA ASP A 131 8.61 -10.57 0.80
C ASP A 131 7.80 -11.46 -0.16
N ALA A 132 7.69 -11.06 -1.43
CA ALA A 132 6.98 -11.82 -2.45
C ALA A 132 7.53 -13.26 -2.59
N SER A 133 8.86 -13.40 -2.57
CA SER A 133 9.56 -14.70 -2.61
C SER A 133 9.23 -15.56 -1.39
N GLN A 134 9.33 -14.99 -0.17
CA GLN A 134 9.02 -15.71 1.07
C GLN A 134 7.58 -16.22 1.13
N ARG A 135 6.67 -15.50 0.47
CA ARG A 135 5.25 -15.86 0.38
C ARG A 135 4.94 -16.82 -0.77
N GLY A 136 5.92 -17.16 -1.61
CA GLY A 136 5.72 -18.04 -2.76
C GLY A 136 4.87 -17.42 -3.87
N LEU A 137 4.86 -16.09 -3.98
CA LEU A 137 4.13 -15.35 -5.01
C LEU A 137 4.91 -15.22 -6.33
N LEU A 138 6.16 -15.68 -6.34
CA LEU A 138 7.04 -15.65 -7.51
C LEU A 138 7.06 -17.04 -8.13
N ASP A 139 6.37 -17.20 -9.26
CA ASP A 139 6.25 -18.48 -9.97
C ASP A 139 7.53 -18.90 -10.72
N PHE A 140 8.55 -18.05 -10.74
CA PHE A 140 9.85 -18.38 -11.32
C PHE A 140 10.77 -18.84 -10.20
N GLU A 141 11.49 -19.94 -10.43
CA GLU A 141 12.66 -20.25 -9.63
C GLU A 141 13.64 -19.07 -9.78
N LEU A 142 13.69 -18.16 -8.80
CA LEU A 142 14.64 -17.05 -8.75
C LEU A 142 16.11 -17.56 -8.72
N ASP A 143 16.30 -18.85 -8.46
CA ASP A 143 17.55 -19.59 -8.56
C ASP A 143 17.78 -20.24 -9.95
N ASP A 144 16.91 -20.01 -10.95
CA ASP A 144 17.11 -20.55 -12.31
C ASP A 144 18.25 -19.79 -13.01
N PRO A 145 19.40 -20.44 -13.26
CA PRO A 145 20.57 -19.79 -13.87
C PRO A 145 20.32 -19.27 -15.28
N ARG A 146 19.17 -19.58 -15.90
CA ARG A 146 18.77 -19.06 -17.23
C ARG A 146 18.22 -17.62 -17.19
N LEU A 147 17.98 -17.06 -16.00
CA LEU A 147 17.55 -15.66 -15.84
C LEU A 147 18.68 -14.66 -16.16
N GLU A 148 19.95 -15.08 -16.13
CA GLU A 148 21.11 -14.22 -16.46
C GLU A 148 21.17 -13.82 -17.95
N ASP A 149 20.44 -14.54 -18.81
CA ASP A 149 20.48 -14.37 -20.28
C ASP A 149 19.33 -13.50 -20.86
N LEU A 150 18.44 -12.94 -20.01
CA LEU A 150 17.27 -12.11 -20.37
C LEU A 150 17.43 -10.64 -19.94
#